data_AF-A0A6B2LIN1-F1
#
_entry.id   AF-A0A6B2LIN1-F1
#
_cell.length_a   1.000
_cell.length_b   1.000
_cell.length_c   1.000
_cell.angle_alpha   90.00
_cell.angle_beta   90.00
_cell.angle_gamma   90.00
#
_symmetry.space_group_name_H-M   'P 1'
#
loop_
_entity.id
_entity.type
_entity.pdbx_description
1 polymer ?
#
loop_
_entity_poly.entity_id
_entity_poly.type
_entity_poly.pdbx_seq_one_letter_code
_entity_poly.pdbx_strand_id
1 'polypeptide(L)'
;MHRHITVRDLSNLEPLSHDTVYRGRYGNMIVAVKFFRPYFIGFEWSRFRREVAILGICKHPHIISFIGANVPDAKEIEQSNWQDEGSSLRPFIVSEYLPETLSDVIRTSHRVLPFNVALRYTYQIATALEFLHSMSLVHRDIKPANIVLSADGQKAKLIDFGESRIVSGPREPLTKVGTPFYEAPEGKDTPI
;
A
#
# COMPACT_ATOMS: atom_id res chain seq x y z
N MET A 1 -13.92 -1.55 -13.41
CA MET A 1 -13.10 -2.29 -14.38
C MET A 1 -11.66 -1.83 -14.17
N HIS A 2 -10.86 -2.61 -13.45
CA HIS A 2 -9.43 -2.31 -13.24
C HIS A 2 -8.65 -2.76 -14.46
N ARG A 3 -7.61 -2.01 -14.84
CA ARG A 3 -6.88 -2.24 -16.09
C ARG A 3 -5.63 -3.07 -15.84
N HIS A 4 -5.36 -3.99 -16.76
CA HIS A 4 -4.03 -4.56 -16.92
C HIS A 4 -3.12 -3.46 -17.48
N ILE A 5 -2.05 -3.14 -16.76
CA ILE A 5 -1.09 -2.09 -17.14
C ILE A 5 0.25 -2.75 -17.44
N THR A 6 0.93 -2.31 -18.48
CA THR A 6 2.29 -2.72 -18.83
C THR A 6 3.27 -1.59 -18.55
N VAL A 7 4.56 -1.90 -18.40
CA VAL A 7 5.60 -0.88 -18.19
C VAL A 7 5.60 0.16 -19.32
N ARG A 8 5.26 -0.25 -20.55
CA ARG A 8 5.21 0.63 -21.74
C ARG A 8 4.12 1.71 -21.65
N ASP A 9 3.12 1.49 -20.81
CA ASP A 9 2.06 2.47 -20.57
C ASP A 9 2.47 3.57 -19.58
N LEU A 10 3.63 3.42 -18.94
CA LEU A 10 4.17 4.32 -17.92
C LEU A 10 5.33 5.15 -18.50
N SER A 11 5.42 6.41 -18.08
CA SER A 11 6.53 7.29 -18.44
C SER A 11 6.99 8.15 -17.26
N ASN A 12 8.18 8.74 -17.38
CA ASN A 12 8.80 9.64 -16.39
C ASN A 12 8.83 9.03 -14.98
N LEU A 13 9.31 7.79 -14.86
CA LEU A 13 9.43 7.11 -13.56
C LEU A 13 10.60 7.68 -12.75
N GLU A 14 10.27 8.28 -11.61
CA GLU A 14 11.19 8.90 -10.65
C GLU A 14 11.06 8.19 -9.30
N PRO A 15 12.14 7.70 -8.67
CA PRO A 15 12.05 7.01 -7.38
C PRO A 15 11.59 7.97 -6.26
N LEU A 16 10.69 7.50 -5.40
CA LEU A 16 10.16 8.24 -4.24
C LEU A 16 10.71 7.75 -2.91
N SER A 17 10.80 6.44 -2.70
CA SER A 17 11.33 5.86 -1.46
C SER A 17 11.76 4.39 -1.63
N HIS A 18 12.81 4.00 -0.88
CA HIS A 18 13.30 2.62 -0.69
C HIS A 18 13.30 1.73 -1.95
N ASP A 19 13.64 2.33 -3.11
CA ASP A 19 13.77 1.73 -4.44
C ASP A 19 12.58 0.87 -4.95
N THR A 20 11.40 1.00 -4.35
CA THR A 20 10.22 0.19 -4.71
C THR A 20 9.04 1.05 -5.18
N VAL A 21 8.95 2.30 -4.73
CA VAL A 21 7.85 3.21 -5.13
C VAL A 21 8.40 4.33 -5.99
N TYR A 22 7.76 4.55 -7.14
CA TYR A 22 8.12 5.55 -8.13
C TYR A 22 6.93 6.47 -8.39
N ARG A 23 7.21 7.74 -8.60
CA ARG A 23 6.28 8.67 -9.24
C ARG A 23 6.40 8.49 -10.74
N GLY A 24 5.29 8.51 -11.46
CA GLY A 24 5.29 8.41 -12.91
C GLY A 24 4.09 9.08 -13.54
N ARG A 25 3.93 8.82 -14.84
CA ARG A 25 2.75 9.20 -15.61
C ARG A 25 2.11 7.98 -16.24
N TYR A 26 0.77 7.94 -16.19
CA TYR A 26 -0.07 7.03 -16.97
C TYR A 26 -0.99 7.90 -17.83
N GLY A 27 -0.68 8.04 -19.11
CA GLY A 27 -1.25 9.07 -19.97
C GLY A 27 -1.04 10.49 -19.39
N ASN A 28 -2.14 11.19 -19.09
CA ASN A 28 -2.11 12.53 -18.49
C ASN A 28 -2.10 12.54 -16.95
N MET A 29 -2.27 11.38 -16.32
CA MET A 29 -2.36 11.27 -14.86
C MET A 29 -0.97 11.12 -14.24
N ILE A 30 -0.71 11.85 -13.16
CA ILE A 30 0.44 11.58 -12.28
C ILE A 30 0.04 10.41 -11.37
N VAL A 31 0.89 9.39 -11.28
CA VAL A 31 0.61 8.12 -10.59
C VAL A 31 1.76 7.70 -9.69
N ALA A 32 1.43 6.93 -8.66
CA ALA A 32 2.40 6.19 -7.86
C ALA A 32 2.46 4.74 -8.36
N VAL A 33 3.67 4.24 -8.62
CA VAL A 33 3.96 2.90 -9.13
C VAL A 33 4.81 2.16 -8.10
N LYS A 34 4.22 1.15 -7.46
CA LYS A 34 4.90 0.29 -6.48
C LYS A 34 5.34 -0.99 -7.19
N PHE A 35 6.64 -1.10 -7.48
CA PHE A 35 7.26 -2.31 -7.99
C PHE A 35 7.54 -3.28 -6.84
N PHE A 36 7.19 -4.54 -7.05
CA PHE A 36 7.47 -5.60 -6.10
C PHE A 36 8.75 -6.29 -6.51
N ARG A 37 9.66 -6.47 -5.55
CA ARG A 37 10.94 -7.14 -5.78
C ARG A 37 10.84 -8.59 -5.34
N PRO A 38 11.44 -9.52 -6.10
CA PRO A 38 11.68 -10.86 -5.61
C PRO A 38 12.71 -10.79 -4.46
N TYR A 39 12.46 -11.56 -3.41
CA TYR A 39 13.46 -11.82 -2.37
C TYR A 39 14.46 -12.86 -2.89
N PHE A 40 15.58 -13.01 -2.18
CA PHE A 40 16.60 -14.03 -2.48
C PHE A 40 16.01 -15.45 -2.52
N ILE A 41 14.96 -15.70 -1.74
CA ILE A 41 14.23 -16.99 -1.64
C ILE A 41 13.03 -17.10 -2.59
N GLY A 42 12.77 -16.09 -3.43
CA GLY A 42 11.63 -16.03 -4.35
C GLY A 42 10.71 -14.83 -4.11
N PHE A 43 9.59 -14.79 -4.84
CA PHE A 43 8.64 -13.68 -4.79
C PHE A 43 7.45 -13.96 -3.87
N GLU A 44 7.10 -13.00 -3.01
CA GLU A 44 5.97 -13.12 -2.09
C GLU A 44 4.62 -12.80 -2.79
N TRP A 45 4.15 -13.75 -3.61
CA TRP A 45 2.93 -13.59 -4.43
C TRP A 45 1.67 -13.35 -3.61
N SER A 46 1.62 -13.90 -2.40
CA SER A 46 0.50 -13.72 -1.47
C SER A 46 0.28 -12.24 -1.15
N ARG A 47 1.35 -11.50 -0.85
CA ARG A 47 1.30 -10.07 -0.51
C ARG A 47 0.82 -9.24 -1.70
N PHE A 48 1.43 -9.45 -2.88
CA PHE A 48 1.05 -8.74 -4.09
C PHE A 48 -0.40 -8.98 -4.50
N ARG A 49 -0.82 -10.25 -4.59
CA ARG A 49 -2.20 -10.61 -4.99
C ARG A 49 -3.24 -10.07 -4.01
N ARG A 50 -2.91 -10.09 -2.72
CA ARG A 50 -3.78 -9.54 -1.66
C ARG A 50 -3.96 -8.04 -1.83
N GLU A 51 -2.86 -7.30 -2.04
CA GLU A 51 -2.92 -5.84 -2.22
C GLU A 51 -3.74 -5.48 -3.46
N VAL A 52 -3.54 -6.16 -4.59
CA VAL A 52 -4.34 -5.99 -5.82
C VAL A 52 -5.82 -6.30 -5.58
N ALA A 53 -6.13 -7.42 -4.91
CA ALA A 53 -7.52 -7.82 -4.66
C ALA A 53 -8.27 -6.82 -3.78
N ILE A 54 -7.65 -6.39 -2.66
CA ILE A 54 -8.26 -5.47 -1.71
C ILE A 54 -8.42 -4.08 -2.32
N LEU A 55 -7.38 -3.54 -2.95
CA LEU A 55 -7.45 -2.26 -3.67
C LEU A 55 -8.46 -2.31 -4.84
N GLY A 56 -8.65 -3.49 -5.42
CA GLY A 56 -9.65 -3.74 -6.45
C GLY A 56 -11.09 -3.57 -5.97
N ILE A 57 -11.39 -3.84 -4.70
CA ILE A 57 -12.76 -3.79 -4.17
C ILE A 57 -13.02 -2.59 -3.26
N CYS A 58 -11.97 -2.05 -2.63
CA CYS A 58 -12.10 -0.97 -1.65
C CYS A 58 -12.22 0.39 -2.33
N LYS A 59 -13.42 0.98 -2.31
CA LYS A 59 -13.66 2.34 -2.80
C LYS A 59 -14.12 3.26 -1.67
N HIS A 60 -13.19 4.05 -1.15
CA HIS A 60 -13.43 4.96 -0.03
C HIS A 60 -12.59 6.23 -0.19
N PRO A 61 -13.09 7.43 0.16
CA PRO A 61 -12.34 8.70 0.00
C PRO A 61 -11.01 8.76 0.77
N HIS A 62 -10.86 7.92 1.80
CA HIS A 62 -9.65 7.81 2.64
C HIS A 62 -8.90 6.48 2.45
N ILE A 63 -9.15 5.78 1.35
CA ILE A 63 -8.31 4.67 0.84
C ILE A 63 -7.73 5.12 -0.50
N ILE A 64 -6.48 4.76 -0.77
CA ILE A 64 -5.81 5.11 -2.02
C ILE A 64 -6.57 4.57 -3.24
N SER A 65 -6.74 5.41 -4.26
CA SER A 65 -7.43 5.04 -5.49
C SER A 65 -6.54 4.14 -6.33
N PHE A 66 -7.01 2.91 -6.54
CA PHE A 66 -6.38 1.94 -7.44
C PHE A 66 -6.69 2.26 -8.91
N ILE A 67 -5.65 2.23 -9.74
CA ILE A 67 -5.76 2.48 -11.20
C ILE A 67 -5.63 1.16 -11.96
N GLY A 68 -4.66 0.33 -11.60
CA GLY A 68 -4.42 -0.95 -12.23
C GLY A 68 -3.13 -1.60 -11.75
N ALA A 69 -2.83 -2.78 -12.28
CA ALA A 69 -1.63 -3.53 -11.93
C ALA A 69 -1.08 -4.27 -13.14
N ASN A 70 0.22 -4.58 -13.07
CA ASN A 70 0.85 -5.57 -13.93
C ASN A 70 0.91 -6.89 -13.15
N VAL A 71 0.27 -7.92 -13.68
CA VAL A 71 0.26 -9.27 -13.10
C VAL A 71 0.86 -10.20 -14.15
N PRO A 72 2.16 -10.56 -14.02
CA PRO A 72 2.79 -11.47 -14.96
C PRO A 72 2.07 -12.82 -15.00
N ASP A 73 2.03 -13.43 -16.18
CA ASP A 73 1.46 -14.76 -16.33
C ASP A 73 2.41 -15.86 -15.81
N ALA A 74 1.91 -17.08 -15.66
CA ALA A 74 2.71 -18.19 -15.11
C ALA A 74 3.97 -18.50 -15.93
N LYS A 75 3.91 -18.33 -17.26
CA LYS A 75 5.03 -18.62 -18.16
C LYS A 75 6.10 -17.54 -18.08
N GLU A 76 5.67 -16.28 -17.97
CA GLU A 76 6.53 -15.12 -17.73
C GLU A 76 7.28 -15.25 -16.39
N ILE A 77 6.59 -15.73 -15.34
CA ILE A 77 7.18 -15.99 -14.03
C ILE A 77 8.26 -17.07 -14.12
N GLU A 78 7.98 -18.19 -14.78
CA GLU A 78 8.91 -19.32 -14.94
C GLU A 78 10.17 -18.97 -15.76
N GLN A 79 10.03 -18.07 -16.73
CA GLN A 79 11.11 -17.68 -17.66
C GLN A 79 11.91 -16.46 -17.18
N SER A 80 11.42 -15.74 -16.17
CA SER A 80 12.07 -14.54 -15.66
C SER A 80 13.33 -14.85 -14.84
N ASN A 81 14.47 -14.32 -15.28
CA ASN A 81 15.63 -14.16 -14.41
C ASN A 81 15.43 -12.88 -13.58
N TRP A 82 14.81 -13.04 -12.42
CA TRP A 82 14.44 -12.00 -11.45
C TRP A 82 15.55 -11.02 -11.04
N GLN A 83 16.81 -11.35 -11.35
CA GLN A 83 17.99 -10.51 -11.12
C GLN A 83 18.14 -9.37 -12.15
N ASP A 84 17.42 -9.40 -13.27
CA ASP A 84 17.52 -8.37 -14.29
C ASP A 84 16.61 -7.16 -13.96
N GLU A 85 17.25 -6.02 -13.66
CA GLU A 85 16.59 -4.76 -13.28
C GLU A 85 15.77 -4.13 -14.40
N GLY A 86 16.05 -4.47 -15.67
CA GLY A 86 15.32 -3.98 -16.83
C GLY A 86 14.14 -4.85 -17.28
N SER A 87 13.90 -6.00 -16.63
CA SER A 87 12.87 -6.94 -17.10
C SER A 87 11.47 -6.34 -16.97
N SER A 88 10.73 -6.32 -18.08
CA SER A 88 9.33 -5.88 -18.17
C SER A 88 8.34 -6.79 -17.40
N LEU A 89 8.87 -7.74 -16.62
CA LEU A 89 8.15 -8.82 -15.93
C LEU A 89 7.99 -8.57 -14.43
N ARG A 90 8.43 -7.41 -13.91
CA ARG A 90 8.28 -7.08 -12.49
C ARG A 90 6.82 -6.74 -12.18
N PRO A 91 6.14 -7.47 -11.26
CA PRO A 91 4.79 -7.10 -10.83
C PRO A 91 4.79 -5.71 -10.22
N PHE A 92 3.78 -4.91 -10.55
CA PHE A 92 3.62 -3.59 -9.96
C PHE A 92 2.15 -3.20 -9.81
N ILE A 93 1.92 -2.26 -8.89
CA ILE A 93 0.62 -1.65 -8.62
C ILE A 93 0.70 -0.17 -9.00
N VAL A 94 -0.32 0.33 -9.71
CA VAL A 94 -0.49 1.73 -10.08
C VAL A 94 -1.67 2.31 -9.31
N SER A 95 -1.43 3.43 -8.64
CA SER A 95 -2.42 4.16 -7.85
C SER A 95 -2.31 5.67 -8.08
N GLU A 96 -3.27 6.43 -7.58
CA GLU A 96 -3.13 7.89 -7.54
C GLU A 96 -1.85 8.30 -6.78
N TYR A 97 -1.23 9.40 -7.18
CA TYR A 97 -0.05 9.92 -6.52
C TYR A 97 -0.42 10.96 -5.46
N LEU A 98 0.04 10.75 -4.22
CA LEU A 98 0.02 11.73 -3.13
C LEU A 98 1.47 12.01 -2.71
N PRO A 99 1.86 13.29 -2.54
CA PRO A 99 3.28 13.68 -2.50
C PRO A 99 4.03 13.30 -1.23
N GLU A 100 3.34 13.17 -0.09
CA GLU A 100 4.00 12.96 1.20
C GLU A 100 3.31 11.86 2.00
N THR A 101 4.12 11.08 2.73
CA THR A 101 3.60 10.25 3.81
C THR A 101 3.42 11.08 5.08
N LEU A 102 2.53 10.66 5.98
CA LEU A 102 2.42 11.27 7.30
C LEU A 102 3.72 11.12 8.10
N SER A 103 4.48 10.05 7.86
CA SER A 103 5.82 9.87 8.45
C SER A 103 6.79 10.96 8.00
N ASP A 104 6.76 11.37 6.73
CA ASP A 104 7.59 12.46 6.22
C ASP A 104 7.24 13.78 6.87
N VAL A 105 5.94 14.10 6.96
CA VAL A 105 5.46 15.35 7.58
C VAL A 105 5.81 15.40 9.07
N ILE A 106 5.68 14.29 9.81
CA ILE A 106 6.06 14.24 11.23
C ILE A 106 7.57 14.48 11.38
N ARG A 107 8.39 13.88 10.51
CA ARG A 107 9.84 14.04 10.55
C ARG A 107 10.29 15.47 10.27
N THR A 108 9.60 16.18 9.37
CA THR A 108 9.94 17.56 8.99
C THR A 108 9.33 18.62 9.92
N SER A 109 8.19 18.34 10.55
CA SER A 109 7.41 19.31 11.36
C SER A 109 7.79 19.34 12.86
N HIS A 110 9.07 19.22 13.22
CA HIS A 110 9.53 19.15 14.63
C HIS A 110 8.82 18.07 15.47
N ARG A 111 8.36 16.98 14.84
CA ARG A 111 7.70 15.80 15.45
C ARG A 111 6.26 15.95 15.95
N VAL A 112 5.67 17.15 15.96
CA VAL A 112 4.32 17.35 16.52
C VAL A 112 3.43 18.08 15.52
N LEU A 113 2.29 17.47 15.20
CA LEU A 113 1.25 18.11 14.39
C LEU A 113 0.37 19.02 15.27
N PRO A 114 -0.17 20.12 14.71
CA PRO A 114 -1.25 20.85 15.35
C PRO A 114 -2.43 19.92 15.67
N PHE A 115 -3.04 20.08 16.85
CA PHE A 115 -4.08 19.18 17.35
C PHE A 115 -5.25 19.01 16.36
N ASN A 116 -5.71 20.10 15.76
CA ASN A 116 -6.79 20.09 14.77
C ASN A 116 -6.42 19.29 13.50
N VAL A 117 -5.15 19.33 13.09
CA VAL A 117 -4.65 18.55 11.95
C VAL A 117 -4.59 17.07 12.31
N ALA A 118 -4.06 16.75 13.49
CA ALA A 118 -4.01 15.37 13.99
C ALA A 118 -5.42 14.76 14.10
N LEU A 119 -6.36 15.48 14.73
CA LEU A 119 -7.75 15.04 14.88
C LEU A 119 -8.43 14.80 13.52
N ARG A 120 -8.21 15.69 12.54
CA ARG A 120 -8.73 15.52 11.18
C ARG A 120 -8.21 14.25 10.53
N TYR A 121 -6.90 14.00 10.56
CA TYR A 121 -6.34 12.79 9.96
C TYR A 121 -6.78 11.53 10.69
N THR A 122 -6.85 11.55 12.02
CA THR A 122 -7.38 10.44 12.81
C THR A 122 -8.82 10.11 12.42
N TYR A 123 -9.69 11.10 12.30
CA TYR A 123 -11.07 10.90 11.86
C TYR A 123 -11.13 10.27 10.45
N GLN A 124 -10.37 10.82 9.51
CA GLN A 124 -10.31 10.31 8.13
C GLN A 124 -9.84 8.85 8.05
N ILE A 125 -8.78 8.50 8.79
CA ILE A 125 -8.30 7.12 8.83
C ILE A 125 -9.27 6.21 9.58
N ALA A 126 -9.92 6.67 10.64
CA ALA A 126 -10.95 5.91 11.34
C ALA A 126 -12.13 5.55 10.42
N THR A 127 -12.59 6.47 9.57
CA THR A 127 -13.65 6.16 8.57
C THR A 127 -13.20 5.14 7.53
N ALA A 128 -11.93 5.17 7.11
CA ALA A 128 -11.39 4.14 6.23
C ALA A 128 -11.34 2.77 6.90
N LEU A 129 -10.96 2.71 8.18
CA LEU A 129 -10.93 1.48 8.97
C LEU A 129 -12.33 0.92 9.22
N GLU A 130 -13.30 1.77 9.56
CA GLU A 130 -14.71 1.39 9.68
C GLU A 130 -15.22 0.74 8.39
N PHE A 131 -14.93 1.35 7.24
CA PHE A 131 -15.26 0.81 5.93
C PHE A 131 -14.63 -0.59 5.72
N LEU A 132 -13.34 -0.77 6.01
CA LEU A 132 -12.69 -2.08 5.89
C LEU A 132 -13.32 -3.12 6.82
N HIS A 133 -13.56 -2.75 8.08
CA HIS A 133 -14.16 -3.64 9.08
C HIS A 133 -15.59 -4.06 8.69
N SER A 134 -16.35 -3.19 8.02
CA SER A 134 -17.68 -3.55 7.47
C SER A 134 -17.62 -4.69 6.44
N MET A 135 -16.47 -4.89 5.79
CA MET A 135 -16.19 -5.99 4.86
C MET A 135 -15.42 -7.15 5.52
N SER A 136 -15.34 -7.17 6.84
CA SER A 136 -14.53 -8.13 7.61
C SER A 136 -13.04 -8.11 7.22
N LEU A 137 -12.54 -6.98 6.73
CA LEU A 137 -11.13 -6.78 6.36
C LEU A 137 -10.40 -6.02 7.46
N VAL A 138 -9.30 -6.57 7.96
CA VAL A 138 -8.41 -5.91 8.93
C VAL A 138 -7.10 -5.55 8.23
N HIS A 139 -6.63 -4.31 8.38
CA HIS A 139 -5.42 -3.84 7.69
C HIS A 139 -4.11 -4.44 8.24
N ARG A 140 -3.99 -4.53 9.56
CA ARG A 140 -2.85 -5.10 10.33
C ARG A 140 -1.48 -4.41 10.22
N ASP A 141 -1.36 -3.26 9.56
CA ASP A 141 -0.10 -2.50 9.50
C ASP A 141 -0.36 -0.99 9.44
N ILE A 142 -1.14 -0.48 10.40
CA ILE A 142 -1.44 0.95 10.47
C ILE A 142 -0.26 1.69 11.11
N LYS A 143 0.36 2.58 10.34
CA LYS A 143 1.48 3.41 10.77
C LYS A 143 1.56 4.69 9.92
N PRO A 144 2.25 5.76 10.39
CA PRO A 144 2.40 7.00 9.63
C PRO A 144 2.98 6.83 8.22
N ALA A 145 3.83 5.83 7.99
CA ALA A 145 4.39 5.55 6.66
C ALA A 145 3.35 4.97 5.68
N ASN A 146 2.26 4.38 6.18
CA ASN A 146 1.17 3.83 5.38
C ASN A 146 -0.02 4.80 5.27
N ILE A 147 0.17 6.06 5.65
CA ILE A 147 -0.81 7.14 5.48
C ILE A 147 -0.17 8.18 4.56
N VAL A 148 -0.80 8.46 3.42
CA VAL A 148 -0.35 9.49 2.47
C VAL A 148 -1.29 10.68 2.48
N LEU A 149 -0.74 11.86 2.19
CA LEU A 149 -1.43 13.14 2.31
C LEU A 149 -1.59 13.83 0.95
N SER A 150 -2.75 14.44 0.71
CA SER A 150 -2.93 15.31 -0.45
C SER A 150 -2.02 16.53 -0.38
N ALA A 151 -1.69 17.11 -1.53
CA ALA A 151 -0.76 18.25 -1.62
C ALA A 151 -1.21 19.50 -0.81
N ASP A 152 -2.52 19.64 -0.56
CA ASP A 152 -3.10 20.71 0.27
C ASP A 152 -3.15 20.36 1.78
N GLY A 153 -2.68 19.17 2.17
CA GLY A 153 -2.72 18.67 3.55
C GLY A 153 -4.14 18.46 4.11
N GLN A 154 -5.16 18.38 3.25
CA GLN A 154 -6.56 18.25 3.71
C GLN A 154 -7.05 16.80 3.78
N LYS A 155 -6.46 15.89 3.00
CA LYS A 155 -6.89 14.48 2.93
C LYS A 155 -5.76 13.54 3.26
N ALA A 156 -5.99 12.67 4.24
CA ALA A 156 -5.23 11.48 4.50
C ALA A 156 -5.86 10.26 3.82
N LYS A 157 -5.03 9.40 3.24
CA LYS A 157 -5.45 8.13 2.63
C LYS A 157 -4.57 6.98 3.10
N LEU A 158 -5.21 5.84 3.34
CA LEU A 158 -4.54 4.61 3.73
C LEU A 158 -3.99 3.88 2.50
N ILE A 159 -2.76 3.35 2.63
CA ILE A 159 -2.04 2.57 1.62
C ILE A 159 -1.49 1.26 2.23
N ASP A 160 -0.94 0.38 1.38
CA ASP A 160 -0.24 -0.87 1.74
C ASP A 160 -1.09 -1.93 2.45
N PHE A 161 -1.93 -2.60 1.68
CA PHE A 161 -2.77 -3.71 2.14
C PHE A 161 -2.05 -5.07 2.10
N GLY A 162 -0.72 -5.06 1.96
CA GLY A 162 0.09 -6.26 1.86
C GLY A 162 -0.07 -7.19 3.07
N GLU A 163 -0.28 -6.63 4.26
CA GLU A 163 -0.50 -7.39 5.50
C GLU A 163 -1.96 -7.60 5.86
N SER A 164 -2.91 -7.14 5.06
CA SER A 164 -4.33 -7.23 5.42
C SER A 164 -4.87 -8.67 5.49
N ARG A 165 -6.03 -8.87 6.11
CA ARG A 165 -6.65 -10.20 6.21
C ARG A 165 -8.16 -10.10 6.31
N ILE A 166 -8.86 -11.03 5.65
CA ILE A 166 -10.28 -11.28 5.90
C ILE A 166 -10.39 -12.12 7.17
N VAL A 167 -11.17 -11.66 8.14
CA VAL A 167 -11.43 -12.38 9.39
C VAL A 167 -12.85 -12.95 9.37
N SER A 168 -12.98 -14.24 9.64
CA SER A 168 -14.26 -14.97 9.60
C SER A 168 -14.96 -14.97 10.97
N GLY A 169 -14.34 -14.39 12.00
CA GLY A 169 -14.93 -14.26 13.33
C GLY A 169 -14.01 -13.55 14.33
N PRO A 170 -14.55 -13.13 15.49
CA PRO A 170 -13.83 -12.30 16.47
C PRO A 170 -12.70 -13.02 17.22
N ARG A 171 -12.54 -14.34 17.05
CA ARG A 171 -11.53 -15.17 17.73
C ARG A 171 -10.61 -15.92 16.77
N GLU A 172 -10.60 -15.53 15.49
CA GLU A 172 -9.70 -16.16 14.53
C GLU A 172 -8.25 -15.77 14.88
N PRO A 173 -7.35 -16.75 15.11
CA PRO A 173 -5.97 -16.45 15.45
C PRO A 173 -5.30 -15.69 14.31
N LEU A 174 -4.81 -14.49 14.64
CA LEU A 174 -4.05 -13.66 13.73
C LEU A 174 -2.57 -14.03 13.85
N THR A 175 -1.94 -14.32 12.71
CA THR A 175 -0.48 -14.41 12.66
C THR A 175 0.13 -13.06 12.99
N LYS A 176 1.25 -13.09 13.72
CA LYS A 176 1.98 -11.87 14.08
C LYS A 176 2.61 -11.25 12.83
N VAL A 177 2.09 -10.10 12.44
CA VAL A 177 2.56 -9.28 11.31
C VAL A 177 2.42 -7.81 11.68
N GLY A 178 3.11 -6.94 10.96
CA GLY A 178 3.08 -5.50 11.15
C GLY A 178 4.40 -4.94 11.66
N THR A 179 4.38 -3.65 11.99
CA THR A 179 5.57 -2.94 12.45
C THR A 179 5.62 -2.91 13.99
N PRO A 180 6.67 -3.44 14.64
CA PRO A 180 6.68 -3.70 16.09
C PRO A 180 6.29 -2.52 17.00
N PHE A 181 6.61 -1.29 16.60
CA PHE A 181 6.29 -0.08 17.37
C PHE A 181 4.81 0.34 17.31
N TYR A 182 4.03 -0.24 16.40
CA TYR A 182 2.62 0.06 16.17
C TYR A 182 1.72 -1.15 16.45
N GLU A 183 2.29 -2.24 16.95
CA GLU A 183 1.52 -3.44 17.34
C GLU A 183 0.68 -3.17 18.59
N ALA A 184 -0.57 -3.63 18.56
CA ALA A 184 -1.44 -3.66 19.71
C ALA A 184 -0.88 -4.62 20.78
N PRO A 185 -1.08 -4.34 22.09
CA PRO A 185 -0.46 -5.10 23.17
C PRO A 185 -0.77 -6.60 23.13
N GLU A 186 -1.98 -6.99 22.75
CA GLU A 186 -2.40 -8.39 22.57
C GLU A 186 -1.59 -9.15 21.50
N GLY A 187 -1.00 -8.44 20.53
CA GLY A 187 -0.10 -9.03 19.53
C GLY A 187 1.26 -9.44 20.10
N LYS A 188 1.63 -8.94 21.28
CA LYS A 188 2.85 -9.34 21.99
C LYS A 188 2.69 -10.68 22.71
N ASP A 189 1.46 -11.04 23.07
CA ASP A 189 1.13 -12.21 23.88
C ASP A 189 0.71 -13.44 23.04
N THR A 190 0.65 -13.30 21.71
CA THR A 190 0.32 -14.42 20.81
C THR A 190 1.58 -15.28 20.57
N PRO A 191 1.57 -16.59 20.87
CA PRO A 191 2.73 -17.47 20.64
C PRO A 191 3.12 -17.51 19.16
N ILE A 192 4.43 -17.55 18.88
CA ILE A 192 5.02 -17.67 17.54
C ILE A 192 4.75 -19.06 16.97
#